data_AF-A0A953U425-F1
#
_entry.id   AF-A0A953U425-F1
#
_cell.length_a   1.000
_cell.length_b   1.000
_cell.length_c   1.000
_cell.angle_alpha   90.00
_cell.angle_beta   90.00
_cell.angle_gamma   90.00
#
_symmetry.space_group_name_H-M   'P 1'
#
loop_
_entity.id
_entity.type
_entity.pdbx_description
1 polymer ?
#
loop_
_entity_poly.entity_id
_entity_poly.type
_entity_poly.pdbx_seq_one_letter_code
_entity_poly.pdbx_strand_id
1 'polypeptide(L)'
;MRLPALIFGSALLVLAGDGIPPRANASDYPAHQPAAHATLAAVRVPPRQIEKMFSPEIARQYVVLEVALYPESEFDIDWFDFNLKIGNTIAHVEKPLDVTTPWPEKTPQPSLPVTVLTETGVAISHTSDPVYGRHTDVGTYESVGVTNDPRAAAPPPPPPGPDPVVLARRVRERVLPEGPARSAVAGYLFFPQYKRQKNAPLELRWSKDNDSATLRIPEK
;
A
#
# COMPACT_ATOMS: atom_id res chain seq x y z
N MET A 1 -28.65 48.86 14.21
CA MET A 1 -28.15 47.88 15.19
C MET A 1 -27.55 46.71 14.45
N ARG A 2 -26.24 46.48 14.62
CA ARG A 2 -25.47 45.39 13.99
C ARG A 2 -25.35 44.26 15.01
N LEU A 3 -25.72 43.03 14.62
CA LEU A 3 -25.40 41.81 15.35
C LEU A 3 -24.50 40.96 14.45
N PRO A 4 -23.24 40.69 14.83
CA PRO A 4 -22.41 39.69 14.16
C PRO A 4 -22.73 38.31 14.76
N ALA A 5 -23.22 37.39 13.93
CA ALA A 5 -23.43 36.00 14.33
C ALA A 5 -22.10 35.25 14.29
N LEU A 6 -21.82 34.58 15.41
CA LEU A 6 -20.63 33.78 15.73
C LEU A 6 -20.32 32.72 14.65
N ILE A 7 -19.07 32.69 14.21
CA ILE A 7 -18.48 31.54 13.50
C ILE A 7 -18.10 30.50 14.56
N PHE A 8 -18.84 29.39 14.64
CA PHE A 8 -18.40 28.22 15.39
C PHE A 8 -17.35 27.47 14.56
N GLY A 9 -16.07 27.70 14.88
CA GLY A 9 -14.98 26.87 14.41
C GLY A 9 -14.95 25.56 15.20
N SER A 10 -15.48 24.49 14.62
CA SER A 10 -15.28 23.14 15.16
C SER A 10 -13.83 22.72 14.95
N ALA A 11 -13.02 22.83 16.00
CA ALA A 11 -11.73 22.17 16.07
C ALA A 11 -11.96 20.66 16.21
N LEU A 12 -11.66 19.88 15.17
CA LEU A 12 -11.58 18.43 15.29
C LEU A 12 -10.38 18.10 16.19
N LEU A 13 -10.68 17.56 17.38
CA LEU A 13 -9.71 16.89 18.23
C LEU A 13 -9.23 15.62 17.50
N VAL A 14 -7.98 15.59 17.07
CA VAL A 14 -7.32 14.35 16.63
C VAL A 14 -6.98 13.57 17.90
N LEU A 15 -7.86 12.67 18.32
CA LEU A 15 -7.49 11.60 19.25
C LEU A 15 -6.50 10.70 18.52
N ALA A 16 -5.28 10.66 19.03
CA ALA A 16 -4.25 9.72 18.61
C ALA A 16 -4.67 8.30 19.05
N GLY A 17 -5.60 7.70 18.31
CA GLY A 17 -5.67 6.25 18.22
C GLY A 17 -4.50 5.78 17.36
N ASP A 18 -3.97 4.60 17.68
CA ASP A 18 -3.14 3.86 16.72
C ASP A 18 -3.91 3.75 15.38
N GLY A 19 -3.22 3.65 14.25
CA GLY A 19 -3.85 3.60 12.93
C GLY A 19 -3.95 4.95 12.21
N ILE A 20 -4.93 5.09 11.31
CA ILE A 20 -5.15 6.31 10.51
C ILE A 20 -6.45 7.00 10.93
N PRO A 21 -6.55 8.33 10.76
CA PRO A 21 -7.79 9.03 11.05
C PRO A 21 -8.91 8.50 10.13
N PRO A 22 -10.04 8.01 10.68
CA PRO A 22 -11.19 7.60 9.88
C PRO A 22 -11.77 8.80 9.14
N ARG A 23 -12.44 8.56 8.01
CA ARG A 23 -13.24 9.61 7.35
C ARG A 23 -14.41 10.01 8.22
N ALA A 24 -15.04 11.14 7.90
CA ALA A 24 -16.16 11.64 8.69
C ALA A 24 -17.32 10.65 8.73
N ASN A 25 -17.64 10.00 7.61
CA ASN A 25 -18.75 9.05 7.52
C ASN A 25 -18.37 7.79 6.72
N ALA A 26 -19.03 6.67 7.01
CA ALA A 26 -18.89 5.44 6.22
C ALA A 26 -19.24 5.63 4.74
N SER A 27 -20.18 6.53 4.41
CA SER A 27 -20.56 6.87 3.05
C SER A 27 -19.45 7.57 2.25
N ASP A 28 -18.43 8.10 2.92
CA ASP A 28 -17.26 8.70 2.26
C ASP A 28 -16.34 7.63 1.66
N TYR A 29 -16.61 6.35 1.96
CA TYR A 29 -15.97 5.21 1.34
C TYR A 29 -16.82 4.66 0.19
N PRO A 30 -16.18 4.25 -0.91
CA PRO A 30 -16.86 3.71 -2.08
C PRO A 30 -17.51 2.34 -1.81
N ALA A 31 -17.01 1.59 -0.83
CA ALA A 31 -17.65 0.39 -0.34
C ALA A 31 -17.95 0.55 1.14
N HIS A 32 -19.19 0.35 1.55
CA HIS A 32 -19.60 0.33 2.95
C HIS A 32 -20.81 -0.57 3.11
N GLN A 33 -20.95 -1.17 4.28
CA GLN A 33 -22.04 -2.07 4.62
C GLN A 33 -22.34 -1.99 6.12
N PRO A 34 -23.60 -1.76 6.53
CA PRO A 34 -23.99 -1.91 7.92
C PRO A 34 -23.94 -3.39 8.33
N ALA A 35 -23.39 -3.65 9.51
CA ALA A 35 -23.45 -4.93 10.22
C ALA A 35 -24.21 -4.72 11.56
N ALA A 36 -24.37 -5.77 12.36
CA ALA A 36 -25.24 -5.72 13.55
C ALA A 36 -24.80 -4.69 14.61
N HIS A 37 -23.49 -4.47 14.75
CA HIS A 37 -22.92 -3.63 15.82
C HIS A 37 -21.98 -2.52 15.33
N ALA A 38 -21.67 -2.51 14.03
CA ALA A 38 -20.81 -1.51 13.42
C ALA A 38 -21.12 -1.37 11.93
N THR A 39 -20.90 -0.19 11.38
CA THR A 39 -20.84 -0.02 9.93
C THR A 39 -19.40 -0.20 9.46
N LEU A 40 -19.19 -1.13 8.53
CA LEU A 40 -17.90 -1.39 7.90
C LEU A 40 -17.78 -0.54 6.64
N ALA A 41 -16.61 0.02 6.40
CA ALA A 41 -16.33 0.82 5.23
C ALA A 41 -14.92 0.52 4.72
N ALA A 42 -14.72 0.53 3.40
CA ALA A 42 -13.45 0.16 2.80
C ALA A 42 -13.19 0.84 1.46
N VAL A 43 -11.91 1.05 1.16
CA VAL A 43 -11.44 1.49 -0.15
C VAL A 43 -10.14 0.80 -0.53
N ARG A 44 -10.01 0.47 -1.81
CA ARG A 44 -8.74 -0.01 -2.37
C ARG A 44 -7.75 1.14 -2.47
N VAL A 45 -6.57 0.95 -1.89
CA VAL A 45 -5.46 1.89 -2.04
C VAL A 45 -4.79 1.66 -3.41
N PRO A 46 -4.63 2.68 -4.26
CA PRO A 46 -3.96 2.53 -5.54
C PRO A 46 -2.46 2.16 -5.39
N PRO A 47 -1.89 1.31 -6.26
CA PRO A 47 -0.48 0.90 -6.18
C PRO A 47 0.52 2.07 -6.09
N ARG A 48 0.32 3.13 -6.89
CA ARG A 48 1.15 4.35 -6.83
C ARG A 48 1.13 5.06 -5.47
N GLN A 49 0.03 4.93 -4.74
CA GLN A 49 -0.08 5.49 -3.38
C GLN A 49 0.61 4.57 -2.38
N ILE A 50 0.50 3.24 -2.54
CA ILE A 50 1.21 2.25 -1.72
C ILE A 50 2.73 2.41 -1.88
N GLU A 51 3.24 2.58 -3.10
CA GLU A 51 4.66 2.82 -3.40
C GLU A 51 5.22 4.00 -2.61
N LYS A 52 4.49 5.12 -2.58
CA LYS A 52 4.87 6.34 -1.85
C LYS A 52 4.76 6.17 -0.34
N MET A 53 3.70 5.49 0.11
CA MET A 53 3.41 5.35 1.53
C MET A 53 4.26 4.29 2.20
N PHE A 54 4.62 3.21 1.53
CA PHE A 54 5.32 2.08 2.15
C PHE A 54 6.58 1.74 1.33
N SER A 55 6.41 0.99 0.24
CA SER A 55 7.49 0.62 -0.67
C SER A 55 6.91 0.07 -1.98
N PRO A 56 7.69 0.08 -3.08
CA PRO A 56 7.29 -0.59 -4.31
C PRO A 56 7.14 -2.10 -4.16
N GLU A 57 7.87 -2.72 -3.24
CA GLU A 57 7.76 -4.15 -2.97
C GLU A 57 6.38 -4.50 -2.40
N ILE A 58 5.90 -3.74 -1.42
CA ILE A 58 4.56 -3.95 -0.86
C ILE A 58 3.49 -3.72 -1.92
N ALA A 59 3.64 -2.71 -2.78
CA ALA A 59 2.69 -2.45 -3.87
C ALA A 59 2.64 -3.57 -4.94
N ARG A 60 3.71 -4.36 -5.06
CA ARG A 60 3.76 -5.53 -5.96
C ARG A 60 3.18 -6.79 -5.31
N GLN A 61 3.45 -7.00 -4.03
CA GLN A 61 3.14 -8.25 -3.33
C GLN A 61 1.78 -8.24 -2.64
N TYR A 62 1.21 -7.07 -2.34
CA TYR A 62 -0.01 -6.95 -1.54
C TYR A 62 -1.12 -6.15 -2.23
N VAL A 63 -2.36 -6.58 -2.01
CA VAL A 63 -3.53 -5.72 -2.15
C VAL A 63 -3.76 -5.05 -0.80
N VAL A 64 -3.70 -3.71 -0.78
CA VAL A 64 -3.90 -2.93 0.45
C VAL A 64 -5.28 -2.28 0.43
N LEU A 65 -6.05 -2.55 1.48
CA LEU A 65 -7.35 -1.91 1.71
C LEU A 65 -7.23 -0.96 2.90
N GLU A 66 -7.71 0.26 2.74
CA GLU A 66 -8.04 1.13 3.85
C GLU A 66 -9.42 0.71 4.34
N VAL A 67 -9.50 0.27 5.60
CA VAL A 67 -10.74 -0.18 6.24
C VAL A 67 -11.04 0.72 7.41
N ALA A 68 -12.30 1.09 7.56
CA ALA A 68 -12.83 1.84 8.69
C ALA A 68 -14.03 1.13 9.30
N LEU A 69 -14.11 1.18 10.62
CA LEU A 69 -15.23 0.69 11.41
C LEU A 69 -15.86 1.84 12.14
N TYR A 70 -17.19 1.92 12.06
CA TYR A 70 -18.03 2.89 12.76
C TYR A 70 -18.91 2.13 13.74
N PRO A 71 -18.41 1.87 14.97
CA PRO A 71 -19.14 1.14 15.98
C PRO A 71 -20.34 1.95 16.51
N GLU A 72 -21.47 1.27 16.71
CA GLU A 72 -22.65 1.85 17.38
C GLU A 72 -22.58 1.66 18.91
N SER A 73 -21.92 0.59 19.34
CA SER A 73 -21.59 0.24 20.73
C SER A 73 -20.14 -0.22 20.82
N GLU A 74 -19.63 -0.53 22.02
CA GLU A 74 -18.31 -1.15 22.14
C GLU A 74 -18.21 -2.39 21.24
N PHE A 75 -17.20 -2.39 20.37
CA PHE A 75 -16.99 -3.41 19.36
C PHE A 75 -15.52 -3.80 19.36
N ASP A 76 -15.26 -5.09 19.49
CA ASP A 76 -13.90 -5.62 19.50
C ASP A 76 -13.43 -5.89 18.07
N ILE A 77 -12.26 -5.35 17.70
CA ILE A 77 -11.71 -5.43 16.35
C ILE A 77 -10.58 -6.46 16.33
N ASP A 78 -10.66 -7.44 15.43
CA ASP A 78 -9.59 -8.40 15.15
C ASP A 78 -9.36 -8.45 13.64
N TRP A 79 -8.10 -8.37 13.18
CA TRP A 79 -7.80 -8.43 11.76
C TRP A 79 -8.05 -9.81 11.15
N PHE A 80 -8.00 -10.88 11.95
CA PHE A 80 -8.27 -12.24 11.49
C PHE A 80 -9.72 -12.47 11.10
N ASP A 81 -10.65 -11.62 11.57
CA ASP A 81 -12.05 -11.64 11.15
C ASP A 81 -12.23 -11.19 9.69
N PHE A 82 -11.18 -10.61 9.09
CA PHE A 82 -11.19 -10.12 7.72
C PHE A 82 -10.51 -11.08 6.75
N ASN A 83 -11.14 -11.28 5.60
CA ASN A 83 -10.55 -11.97 4.45
C ASN A 83 -10.94 -11.27 3.16
N LEU A 84 -10.04 -11.29 2.19
CA LEU A 84 -10.25 -10.70 0.88
C LEU A 84 -10.37 -11.82 -0.15
N LYS A 85 -11.52 -11.88 -0.81
CA LYS A 85 -11.69 -12.71 -1.99
C LYS A 85 -11.25 -11.93 -3.23
N ILE A 86 -10.25 -12.45 -3.92
CA ILE A 86 -9.65 -11.91 -5.15
C ILE A 86 -10.00 -12.91 -6.26
N GLY A 87 -11.05 -12.62 -7.03
CA GLY A 87 -11.58 -13.57 -8.00
C GLY A 87 -12.02 -14.88 -7.32
N ASN A 88 -11.29 -15.97 -7.56
CA ASN A 88 -11.55 -17.28 -6.97
C ASN A 88 -10.61 -17.64 -5.81
N THR A 89 -9.72 -16.75 -5.41
CA THR A 89 -8.75 -16.97 -4.33
C THR A 89 -9.17 -16.19 -3.09
N ILE A 90 -9.03 -16.80 -1.90
CA ILE A 90 -9.23 -16.12 -0.62
C ILE A 90 -7.84 -15.83 -0.04
N ALA A 91 -7.61 -14.59 0.34
CA ALA A 91 -6.41 -14.13 1.03
C ALA A 91 -6.79 -13.66 2.44
N HIS A 92 -5.99 -14.04 3.44
CA HIS A 92 -6.14 -13.57 4.81
C HIS A 92 -5.29 -12.33 5.04
N VAL A 93 -5.61 -11.55 6.08
CA VAL A 93 -4.78 -10.42 6.47
C VAL A 93 -3.41 -10.91 6.91
N GLU A 94 -2.37 -10.22 6.46
CA GLU A 94 -0.99 -10.48 6.85
C GLU A 94 -0.56 -9.59 8.01
N LYS A 95 0.24 -10.14 8.93
CA LYS A 95 0.71 -9.38 10.09
C LYS A 95 1.69 -8.29 9.63
N PRO A 96 1.70 -7.12 10.30
CA PRO A 96 2.61 -6.02 9.98
C PRO A 96 4.09 -6.42 9.84
N LEU A 97 4.55 -7.38 10.65
CA LEU A 97 5.93 -7.86 10.60
C LEU A 97 6.21 -8.69 9.33
N ASP A 98 5.25 -9.53 8.94
CA ASP A 98 5.36 -10.41 7.78
C ASP A 98 5.33 -9.60 6.48
N VAL A 99 4.53 -8.53 6.42
CA VAL A 99 4.48 -7.57 5.28
C VAL A 99 5.84 -6.94 4.96
N THR A 100 6.69 -6.79 5.97
CA THR A 100 8.05 -6.22 5.81
C THR A 100 9.12 -7.24 5.53
N THR A 101 8.77 -8.53 5.59
CA THR A 101 9.69 -9.61 5.26
C THR A 101 9.58 -9.88 3.77
N PRO A 102 10.64 -9.64 2.98
CA PRO A 102 10.58 -9.92 1.55
C PRO A 102 10.28 -11.41 1.36
N TRP A 103 9.21 -11.72 0.62
CA TRP A 103 8.97 -13.09 0.22
C TRP A 103 10.20 -13.62 -0.52
N PRO A 104 10.67 -14.85 -0.24
CA PRO A 104 11.71 -15.43 -1.06
C PRO A 104 11.12 -15.63 -2.46
N GLU A 105 11.36 -14.68 -3.37
CA GLU A 105 11.24 -14.96 -4.79
C GLU A 105 12.08 -16.21 -5.03
N LYS A 106 11.46 -17.22 -5.62
CA LYS A 106 12.13 -18.47 -5.97
C LYS A 106 13.11 -18.13 -7.09
N THR A 107 14.25 -17.54 -6.76
CA THR A 107 15.31 -17.21 -7.71
C THR A 107 15.72 -18.55 -8.30
N PRO A 108 15.47 -18.83 -9.59
CA PRO A 108 16.10 -19.98 -10.21
C PRO A 108 17.60 -19.70 -10.08
N GLN A 109 18.28 -20.45 -9.21
CA GLN A 109 19.73 -20.36 -9.09
C GLN A 109 20.27 -20.61 -10.50
N PRO A 110 20.89 -19.60 -11.15
CA PRO A 110 21.45 -19.82 -12.46
C PRO A 110 22.52 -20.91 -12.32
N SER A 111 22.52 -21.87 -13.24
CA SER A 111 23.48 -22.98 -13.25
C SER A 111 24.93 -22.53 -13.45
N LEU A 112 25.15 -21.23 -13.73
CA LEU A 112 26.42 -20.56 -13.89
C LEU A 112 26.40 -19.24 -13.10
N PRO A 113 27.56 -18.77 -12.57
CA PRO A 113 27.65 -17.44 -11.98
C PRO A 113 27.31 -16.40 -13.07
N VAL A 114 26.22 -15.67 -12.85
CA VAL A 114 25.78 -14.57 -13.73
C VAL A 114 26.10 -13.26 -13.03
N THR A 115 26.89 -12.42 -13.68
CA THR A 115 27.21 -11.08 -13.23
C THR A 115 26.27 -10.10 -13.92
N VAL A 116 25.47 -9.38 -13.13
CA VAL A 116 24.70 -8.25 -13.63
C VAL A 116 25.60 -7.03 -13.57
N LEU A 117 25.75 -6.30 -14.68
CA LEU A 117 26.46 -5.03 -14.76
C LEU A 117 25.42 -3.92 -14.80
N THR A 118 25.49 -2.98 -13.87
CA THR A 118 24.69 -1.75 -13.92
C THR A 118 25.61 -0.58 -14.24
N GLU A 119 25.30 0.14 -15.31
CA GLU A 119 26.04 1.33 -15.71
C GLU A 119 25.09 2.53 -15.65
N THR A 120 25.43 3.49 -14.80
CA THR A 120 24.78 4.81 -14.77
C THR A 120 25.77 5.82 -15.31
N GLY A 121 25.40 6.52 -16.37
CA GLY A 121 26.28 7.46 -17.06
C GLY A 121 25.58 8.78 -17.39
N VAL A 122 26.40 9.80 -17.65
CA VAL A 122 25.94 11.07 -18.21
C VAL A 122 26.25 11.04 -19.71
N ALA A 123 25.23 11.09 -20.54
CA ALA A 123 25.33 11.26 -21.98
C ALA A 123 25.20 12.73 -22.34
N ILE A 124 26.18 13.27 -23.07
CA ILE A 124 26.10 14.60 -23.65
C ILE A 124 25.90 14.42 -25.14
N SER A 125 24.74 14.82 -25.66
CA SER A 125 24.44 14.81 -27.09
C SER A 125 24.51 16.21 -27.67
N HIS A 126 25.24 16.37 -28.76
CA HIS A 126 25.28 17.62 -29.53
C HIS A 126 24.41 17.46 -30.77
N THR A 127 23.29 18.18 -30.81
CA THR A 127 22.37 18.18 -31.95
C THR A 127 22.47 19.51 -32.68
N SER A 128 22.68 19.47 -33.99
CA SER A 128 22.70 20.67 -34.83
C SER A 128 21.40 20.75 -35.62
N ASP A 129 20.52 21.67 -35.23
CA ASP A 129 19.26 21.94 -35.93
C ASP A 129 19.47 23.09 -36.93
N PRO A 130 19.13 22.94 -38.22
CA PRO A 130 19.26 24.01 -39.21
C PRO A 130 18.33 25.22 -38.96
N VAL A 131 17.30 25.10 -38.12
CA VAL A 131 16.34 26.16 -37.78
C VAL A 131 16.70 26.87 -36.47
N TYR A 132 17.19 26.14 -35.46
CA TYR A 132 17.42 26.67 -34.11
C TYR A 132 18.90 26.74 -33.69
N GLY A 133 19.82 26.17 -34.48
CA GLY A 133 21.26 26.19 -34.22
C GLY A 133 21.77 24.96 -33.47
N ARG A 134 22.99 25.06 -32.93
CA ARG A 134 23.64 23.98 -32.16
C ARG A 134 23.10 23.96 -30.74
N HIS A 135 22.52 22.84 -30.34
CA HIS A 135 22.09 22.59 -28.96
C HIS A 135 22.89 21.42 -28.36
N THR A 136 23.23 21.56 -27.09
CA THR A 136 23.88 20.52 -26.29
C THR A 136 22.86 20.06 -25.26
N ASP A 137 22.46 18.79 -25.36
CA ASP A 137 21.58 18.13 -24.41
C ASP A 137 22.42 17.25 -23.49
N VAL A 138 22.12 17.31 -22.19
CA VAL A 138 22.76 16.46 -21.18
C VAL A 138 21.67 15.56 -20.61
N GLY A 139 21.81 14.26 -20.85
CA GLY A 139 20.92 13.22 -20.33
C GLY A 139 21.69 12.30 -19.38
N THR A 140 21.00 11.72 -18.42
CA THR A 140 21.50 10.57 -17.65
C THR A 140 20.90 9.30 -18.22
N TYR A 141 21.69 8.24 -18.33
CA TYR A 141 21.19 6.92 -18.68
C TYR A 141 21.54 5.91 -17.61
N GLU A 142 20.67 4.91 -17.47
CA GLU A 142 20.91 3.70 -16.68
C GLU A 142 20.79 2.51 -17.65
N SER A 143 21.78 1.64 -17.65
CA SER A 143 21.75 0.40 -18.42
C SER A 143 22.03 -0.81 -17.53
N VAL A 144 21.42 -1.93 -17.88
CA VAL A 144 21.60 -3.21 -17.17
C VAL A 144 22.08 -4.22 -18.19
N GLY A 145 23.33 -4.64 -18.05
CA GLY A 145 23.94 -5.73 -18.80
C GLY A 145 23.92 -7.03 -17.99
N VAL A 146 23.83 -8.16 -18.66
CA VAL A 146 23.96 -9.48 -18.04
C VAL A 146 25.14 -10.18 -18.71
N THR A 147 26.17 -10.54 -17.94
CA THR A 147 27.36 -11.22 -18.44
C THR A 147 27.68 -12.47 -17.62
N ASN A 148 28.28 -13.46 -18.27
CA ASN A 148 28.86 -14.64 -17.63
C ASN A 148 30.40 -14.59 -17.59
N ASP A 149 31.00 -13.42 -17.88
CA ASP A 149 32.44 -13.22 -17.82
C ASP A 149 32.91 -13.22 -16.35
N PRO A 150 33.75 -14.17 -15.92
CA PRO A 150 34.29 -14.23 -14.56
C PRO A 150 35.25 -13.08 -14.22
N ARG A 151 35.63 -12.25 -15.20
CA ARG A 151 36.45 -11.04 -15.02
C ARG A 151 35.63 -9.76 -14.96
N ALA A 152 34.31 -9.84 -15.11
CA ALA A 152 33.44 -8.68 -14.98
C ALA A 152 33.59 -8.07 -13.58
N ALA A 153 33.66 -6.74 -13.52
CA ALA A 153 33.67 -6.01 -12.25
C ALA A 153 32.42 -6.41 -11.45
N ALA A 154 32.59 -6.63 -10.14
CA ALA A 154 31.46 -6.90 -9.26
C ALA A 154 30.44 -5.76 -9.40
N PRO A 155 29.13 -6.06 -9.55
CA PRO A 155 28.12 -5.02 -9.62
C PRO A 155 28.27 -4.07 -8.43
N PRO A 156 28.01 -2.76 -8.62
CA PRO A 156 27.80 -1.91 -7.48
C PRO A 156 26.65 -2.50 -6.64
N PRO A 157 26.73 -2.44 -5.30
CA PRO A 157 25.66 -2.93 -4.46
C PRO A 157 24.34 -2.26 -4.86
N PRO A 158 23.19 -2.98 -4.81
CA PRO A 158 21.91 -2.38 -5.11
C PRO A 158 21.72 -1.12 -4.25
N PRO A 159 21.10 -0.06 -4.78
CA PRO A 159 20.84 1.14 -4.01
C PRO A 159 20.12 0.74 -2.71
N PRO A 160 20.46 1.35 -1.56
CA PRO A 160 19.84 1.00 -0.29
C PRO A 160 18.32 1.11 -0.42
N GLY A 161 17.63 -0.01 -0.22
CA GLY A 161 16.18 -0.01 -0.07
C GLY A 161 15.77 0.81 1.17
N PRO A 162 14.48 1.15 1.31
CA PRO A 162 14.00 1.80 2.52
C PRO A 162 14.39 0.96 3.75
N ASP A 163 14.90 1.63 4.79
CA ASP A 163 15.32 0.96 6.04
C ASP A 163 14.17 0.07 6.55
N PRO A 164 14.39 -1.25 6.68
CA PRO A 164 13.33 -2.19 7.06
C PRO A 164 12.73 -1.87 8.43
N VAL A 165 13.50 -1.27 9.35
CA VAL A 165 13.02 -0.85 10.67
C VAL A 165 12.03 0.31 10.53
N VAL A 166 12.36 1.29 9.68
CA VAL A 166 11.49 2.44 9.40
C VAL A 166 10.22 1.98 8.67
N LEU A 167 10.34 1.04 7.73
CA LEU A 167 9.21 0.46 7.02
C LEU A 167 8.28 -0.30 7.97
N ALA A 168 8.82 -1.18 8.82
CA ALA A 168 8.05 -1.96 9.79
C ALA A 168 7.30 -1.06 10.77
N ARG A 169 7.96 0.00 11.26
CA ARG A 169 7.31 1.02 12.07
C ARG A 169 6.16 1.69 11.33
N ARG A 170 6.37 2.10 10.08
CA ARG A 170 5.36 2.79 9.27
C ARG A 170 4.14 1.89 8.95
N VAL A 171 4.37 0.61 8.69
CA VAL A 171 3.29 -0.37 8.50
C VAL A 171 2.51 -0.52 9.81
N ARG A 172 3.21 -0.71 10.93
CA ARG A 172 2.59 -0.87 12.26
C ARG A 172 1.77 0.34 12.69
N GLU A 173 2.25 1.55 12.48
CA GLU A 173 1.55 2.78 12.87
C GLU A 173 0.25 3.01 12.10
N ARG A 174 0.09 2.37 10.93
CA ARG A 174 -1.03 2.63 10.03
C ARG A 174 -1.93 1.42 9.80
N VAL A 175 -1.58 0.27 10.37
CA VAL A 175 -2.45 -0.91 10.34
C VAL A 175 -3.75 -0.58 11.08
N LEU A 176 -4.83 -1.28 10.75
CA LEU A 176 -6.08 -1.17 11.52
C LEU A 176 -5.76 -1.45 13.00
N PRO A 177 -6.25 -0.72 14.00
CA PRO A 177 -6.07 -1.11 15.39
C PRO A 177 -6.84 -2.38 15.74
N GLU A 178 -6.31 -3.17 16.67
CA GLU A 178 -7.02 -4.31 17.29
C GLU A 178 -7.53 -3.93 18.68
N GLY A 179 -8.55 -4.67 19.13
CA GLY A 179 -9.13 -4.55 20.46
C GLY A 179 -10.43 -3.75 20.50
N PRO A 180 -10.90 -3.41 21.72
CA PRO A 180 -12.19 -2.77 21.92
C PRO A 180 -12.17 -1.32 21.43
N ALA A 181 -13.09 -0.99 20.53
CA ALA A 181 -13.31 0.35 20.01
C ALA A 181 -14.73 0.83 20.34
N ARG A 182 -14.83 2.09 20.79
CA ARG A 182 -16.10 2.80 21.06
C ARG A 182 -16.34 3.98 20.12
N SER A 183 -15.36 4.27 19.26
CA SER A 183 -15.38 5.37 18.31
C SER A 183 -14.98 4.84 16.94
N ALA A 184 -15.19 5.65 15.90
CA ALA A 184 -14.71 5.31 14.57
C ALA A 184 -13.20 5.05 14.59
N VAL A 185 -12.77 3.99 13.92
CA VAL A 185 -11.37 3.55 13.82
C VAL A 185 -11.08 3.19 12.37
N ALA A 186 -9.89 3.50 11.88
CA ALA A 186 -9.45 3.13 10.55
C ALA A 186 -7.99 2.68 10.50
N GLY A 187 -7.66 1.90 9.48
CA GLY A 187 -6.28 1.55 9.15
C GLY A 187 -6.18 0.69 7.92
N TYR A 188 -4.96 0.30 7.58
CA TYR A 188 -4.68 -0.52 6.41
C TYR A 188 -4.65 -2.00 6.77
N LEU A 189 -5.27 -2.81 5.91
CA LEU A 189 -5.12 -4.27 5.90
C LEU A 189 -4.34 -4.67 4.65
N PHE A 190 -3.41 -5.61 4.84
CA PHE A 190 -2.52 -6.09 3.78
C PHE A 190 -2.90 -7.52 3.44
N PHE A 191 -3.26 -7.77 2.17
CA PHE A 191 -3.64 -9.08 1.69
C PHE A 191 -2.62 -9.57 0.65
N PRO A 192 -1.96 -10.72 0.85
CA PRO A 192 -0.96 -11.22 -0.07
C PRO A 192 -1.57 -11.55 -1.44
N GLN A 193 -0.87 -11.16 -2.49
CA GLN A 193 -1.24 -11.41 -3.87
C GLN A 193 -0.23 -12.36 -4.54
N TYR A 194 -0.34 -13.66 -4.25
CA TYR A 194 0.52 -14.71 -4.83
C TYR A 194 0.51 -14.75 -6.36
N LYS A 195 -0.62 -14.38 -6.97
CA LYS A 195 -0.79 -14.30 -8.44
C LYS A 195 -1.48 -12.98 -8.77
N ARG A 196 -0.82 -12.17 -9.60
CA ARG A 196 -1.36 -10.89 -10.04
C ARG A 196 -2.52 -11.11 -11.01
N GLN A 197 -3.74 -11.15 -10.48
CA GLN A 197 -4.95 -11.21 -11.29
C GLN A 197 -5.36 -9.78 -11.67
N LYS A 198 -5.21 -9.44 -12.96
CA LYS A 198 -5.67 -8.16 -13.48
C LYS A 198 -7.20 -8.15 -13.45
N ASN A 199 -7.75 -7.06 -12.92
CA ASN A 199 -9.19 -6.79 -12.86
C ASN A 199 -10.03 -7.90 -12.19
N ALA A 200 -9.46 -8.57 -11.18
CA ALA A 200 -10.21 -9.53 -10.41
C ALA A 200 -11.16 -8.78 -9.46
N PRO A 201 -12.45 -9.17 -9.39
CA PRO A 201 -13.36 -8.58 -8.43
C PRO A 201 -12.83 -8.81 -7.02
N LEU A 202 -12.88 -7.74 -6.23
CA LEU A 202 -12.42 -7.74 -4.84
C LEU A 202 -13.64 -7.70 -3.92
N GLU A 203 -13.79 -8.74 -3.09
CA GLU A 203 -14.83 -8.80 -2.07
C GLU A 203 -14.16 -8.91 -0.70
N LEU A 204 -14.23 -7.84 0.10
CA LEU A 204 -13.81 -7.87 1.49
C LEU A 204 -14.92 -8.51 2.31
N ARG A 205 -14.60 -9.57 3.04
CA ARG A 205 -15.53 -10.27 3.92
C ARG A 205 -15.06 -10.09 5.35
N TRP A 206 -16.01 -9.78 6.21
CA TRP A 206 -15.83 -9.73 7.65
C TRP A 206 -16.81 -10.72 8.29
N SER A 207 -16.38 -11.43 9.33
CA SER A 207 -17.23 -12.32 10.09
C SER A 207 -16.78 -12.41 11.54
N LYS A 208 -17.70 -12.17 12.48
CA LYS A 208 -17.48 -12.30 13.93
C LYS A 208 -18.77 -12.72 14.62
N ASP A 209 -18.70 -13.64 15.58
CA ASP A 209 -19.82 -14.02 16.46
C ASP A 209 -21.18 -14.25 15.75
N ASN A 210 -21.15 -14.97 14.62
CA ASN A 210 -22.28 -15.27 13.72
C ASN A 210 -22.84 -14.10 12.89
N ASP A 211 -22.26 -12.91 13.01
CA ASP A 211 -22.51 -11.82 12.08
C ASP A 211 -21.50 -11.87 10.92
N SER A 212 -21.91 -11.41 9.75
CA SER A 212 -21.01 -11.30 8.61
C SER A 212 -21.44 -10.21 7.65
N ALA A 213 -20.45 -9.53 7.07
CA ALA A 213 -20.65 -8.52 6.06
C ALA A 213 -19.74 -8.81 4.86
N THR A 214 -20.25 -8.52 3.66
CA THR A 214 -19.47 -8.62 2.43
C THR A 214 -19.52 -7.28 1.70
N LEU A 215 -18.35 -6.67 1.51
CA LEU A 215 -18.18 -5.41 0.83
C LEU A 215 -17.55 -5.66 -0.54
N ARG A 216 -18.26 -5.28 -1.61
CA ARG A 216 -17.69 -5.29 -2.96
C ARG A 216 -16.85 -4.03 -3.16
N ILE A 217 -15.57 -4.21 -3.40
CA ILE A 217 -14.63 -3.10 -3.57
C ILE A 217 -14.57 -2.76 -5.06
N PRO A 218 -14.98 -1.54 -5.47
CA PRO A 218 -14.94 -1.16 -6.87
C PRO A 218 -13.50 -1.05 -7.39
N GLU A 219 -13.34 -1.35 -8.68
CA GLU A 219 -12.13 -0.96 -9.41
C GLU A 219 -12.16 0.55 -9.60
N LYS A 220 -11.07 1.21 -9.19
CA LYS A 220 -10.91 2.65 -9.33
C LYS A 220 -10.33 2.99 -10.68
#